data_AF-A0A8S4A681-F1
#
_entry.id   AF-A0A8S4A681-F1
#
_cell.length_a   1.000
_cell.length_b   1.000
_cell.length_c   1.000
_cell.angle_alpha   90.00
_cell.angle_beta   90.00
_cell.angle_gamma   90.00
#
_symmetry.space_group_name_H-M   'P 1'
#
loop_
_entity.id
_entity.type
_entity.pdbx_description
1 polymer ?
#
loop_
_entity_poly.entity_id
_entity_poly.type
_entity_poly.pdbx_seq_one_letter_code
_entity_poly.pdbx_strand_id
1 'polypeptide(L)'
;KQLREEAQREKEDLERKLFQLQDEARQSQEALMRSEEAAELLHEKMTVLDEEARLLTQKAAEAEAEVQRIKLTAIKTEEERMYMEQRAHDAEIIAAAILEDSEKRAREAEHLREELMKAKLSEKAAKGKLMELTQKITHGTPGDYTSNFTFPGLASDMTSSLQYVEAGGSLFDGELFSGNMDQLSFEIEKERREYLSKSKTLQDQLKDLRSEIEVLKVEDRANTLDRLHDESIQRGDSKYSTLRKVTANTAKARVAFFEEL
;
A
#
# COMPACT_ATOMS: atom_id res chain seq x y z
N LYS A 1 71.83 2.03 -22.03
CA LYS A 1 71.76 0.90 -21.07
C LYS A 1 70.70 1.18 -20.00
N GLN A 2 70.87 2.22 -19.16
CA GLN A 2 69.93 2.60 -18.09
C GLN A 2 68.44 2.60 -18.51
N LEU A 3 68.07 3.31 -19.58
CA LEU A 3 66.68 3.35 -20.10
C LEU A 3 66.02 1.97 -20.31
N ARG A 4 66.79 0.91 -20.63
CA ARG A 4 66.26 -0.45 -20.78
C ARG A 4 66.06 -1.15 -19.43
N GLU A 5 66.91 -0.85 -18.46
CA GLU A 5 66.81 -1.38 -17.10
C GLU A 5 65.66 -0.70 -16.34
N GLU A 6 65.49 0.61 -16.53
CA GLU A 6 64.39 1.42 -16.02
C GLU A 6 63.04 0.93 -16.56
N ALA A 7 62.89 0.81 -17.89
CA ALA A 7 61.69 0.26 -18.52
C ALA A 7 61.40 -1.20 -18.12
N GLN A 8 62.44 -2.00 -17.79
CA GLN A 8 62.23 -3.35 -17.28
C GLN A 8 61.74 -3.35 -15.83
N ARG A 9 62.27 -2.49 -14.95
CA ARG A 9 61.76 -2.34 -13.58
C ARG A 9 60.32 -1.85 -13.58
N GLU A 10 60.00 -0.85 -14.40
CA GLU A 10 58.62 -0.35 -14.57
C GLU A 10 57.68 -1.46 -15.05
N LYS A 11 58.10 -2.28 -16.03
CA LYS A 11 57.34 -3.47 -16.45
C LYS A 11 57.12 -4.45 -15.29
N GLU A 12 58.15 -4.80 -14.53
CA GLU A 12 58.05 -5.74 -13.41
C GLU A 12 57.13 -5.21 -12.29
N ASP A 13 57.15 -3.90 -12.01
CA ASP A 13 56.25 -3.28 -11.03
C ASP A 13 54.81 -3.12 -11.56
N LEU A 14 54.60 -2.93 -12.86
CA LEU A 14 53.28 -2.98 -13.49
C LEU A 14 52.70 -4.40 -13.50
N GLU A 15 53.51 -5.42 -13.76
CA GLU A 15 53.10 -6.84 -13.69
C GLU A 15 52.73 -7.26 -12.26
N ARG A 16 53.46 -6.79 -11.24
CA ARG A 16 53.09 -6.97 -9.81
C ARG A 16 51.74 -6.33 -9.48
N LYS A 17 51.53 -5.07 -9.87
CA LYS A 17 50.27 -4.34 -9.64
C LYS A 17 49.09 -5.00 -10.37
N LEU A 18 49.31 -5.45 -11.60
CA LEU A 18 48.29 -6.15 -12.39
C LEU A 18 47.88 -7.48 -11.72
N PHE A 19 48.85 -8.25 -11.20
CA PHE A 19 48.56 -9.47 -10.44
C PHE A 19 47.80 -9.17 -9.13
N GLN A 20 48.19 -8.13 -8.39
CA GLN A 20 47.49 -7.69 -7.18
C GLN A 20 46.04 -7.30 -7.47
N LEU A 21 45.80 -6.46 -8.48
CA LEU A 21 44.45 -6.05 -8.88
C LEU A 21 43.60 -7.22 -9.40
N GLN A 22 44.21 -8.24 -10.02
CA GLN A 22 43.51 -9.46 -10.43
C GLN A 22 43.07 -10.31 -9.24
N ASP A 23 43.91 -10.45 -8.21
CA ASP A 23 43.56 -11.19 -6.99
C ASP A 23 42.54 -10.43 -6.13
N GLU A 24 42.69 -9.10 -5.99
CA GLU A 24 41.71 -8.22 -5.34
C GLU A 24 40.34 -8.28 -6.05
N ALA A 25 40.30 -8.21 -7.38
CA ALA A 25 39.07 -8.35 -8.15
C ALA A 25 38.42 -9.73 -7.95
N ARG A 26 39.22 -10.80 -7.92
CA ARG A 26 38.73 -12.16 -7.61
C ARG A 26 38.17 -12.25 -6.20
N GLN A 27 38.90 -11.77 -5.18
CA GLN A 27 38.45 -11.77 -3.79
C GLN A 27 37.14 -10.98 -3.64
N SER A 28 37.03 -9.83 -4.31
CA SER A 28 35.79 -9.03 -4.35
C SER A 28 34.64 -9.76 -5.04
N GLN A 29 34.90 -10.51 -6.12
CA GLN A 29 33.87 -11.32 -6.79
C GLN A 29 33.42 -12.49 -5.91
N GLU A 30 34.34 -13.21 -5.25
CA GLU A 30 33.97 -14.27 -4.32
C GLU A 30 33.24 -13.72 -3.07
N ALA A 31 33.52 -12.49 -2.65
CA ALA A 31 32.77 -11.81 -1.58
C ALA A 31 31.36 -11.39 -2.05
N LEU A 32 31.22 -10.93 -3.30
CA LEU A 32 29.92 -10.61 -3.90
C LEU A 32 29.02 -11.85 -3.97
N MET A 33 29.50 -12.97 -4.54
CA MET A 33 28.72 -14.20 -4.64
C MET A 33 28.19 -14.66 -3.27
N ARG A 34 29.03 -14.66 -2.23
CA ARG A 34 28.64 -15.01 -0.85
C ARG A 34 27.61 -14.03 -0.26
N SER A 35 27.64 -12.77 -0.69
CA SER A 35 26.65 -11.76 -0.28
C SER A 35 25.32 -11.91 -1.01
N GLU A 36 25.35 -12.39 -2.27
CA GLU A 36 24.15 -12.70 -3.06
C GLU A 36 23.47 -13.97 -2.50
N GLU A 37 24.21 -15.06 -2.29
CA GLU A 37 23.75 -16.27 -1.61
C GLU A 37 23.11 -15.96 -0.23
N ALA A 38 23.75 -15.09 0.57
CA ALA A 38 23.21 -14.67 1.86
C ALA A 38 21.94 -13.81 1.74
N ALA A 39 21.80 -13.02 0.68
CA ALA A 39 20.60 -12.22 0.42
C ALA A 39 19.42 -13.10 -0.03
N GLU A 40 19.67 -14.10 -0.88
CA GLU A 40 18.65 -15.09 -1.30
C GLU A 40 18.11 -15.88 -0.10
N LEU A 41 18.99 -16.40 0.77
CA LEU A 41 18.60 -17.11 2.00
C LEU A 41 17.83 -16.21 2.99
N LEU A 42 18.14 -14.91 3.05
CA LEU A 42 17.37 -13.95 3.85
C LEU A 42 16.00 -13.64 3.23
N HIS A 43 15.89 -13.65 1.90
CA HIS A 43 14.61 -13.47 1.21
C HIS A 43 13.68 -14.69 1.38
N GLU A 44 14.19 -15.92 1.21
CA GLU A 44 13.43 -17.14 1.50
C GLU A 44 12.98 -17.20 2.97
N LYS A 45 13.85 -16.79 3.91
CA LYS A 45 13.47 -16.68 5.31
C LYS A 45 12.38 -15.63 5.56
N MET A 46 12.38 -14.53 4.81
CA MET A 46 11.32 -13.51 4.91
C MET A 46 9.99 -14.04 4.39
N THR A 47 9.96 -14.70 3.23
CA THR A 47 8.70 -15.21 2.65
C THR A 47 8.07 -16.29 3.55
N VAL A 48 8.88 -17.18 4.14
CA VAL A 48 8.38 -18.15 5.14
C VAL A 48 7.79 -17.46 6.37
N LEU A 49 8.41 -16.41 6.89
CA LEU A 49 7.88 -15.66 8.04
C LEU A 49 6.59 -14.89 7.70
N ASP A 50 6.47 -14.34 6.49
CA ASP A 50 5.24 -13.70 6.02
C ASP A 50 4.11 -14.72 5.84
N GLU A 51 4.40 -15.94 5.36
CA GLU A 51 3.43 -17.04 5.29
C GLU A 51 3.00 -17.53 6.68
N GLU A 52 3.94 -17.72 7.62
CA GLU A 52 3.63 -18.05 9.01
C GLU A 52 2.76 -16.98 9.68
N ALA A 53 3.09 -15.70 9.50
CA ALA A 53 2.30 -14.58 10.02
C ALA A 53 0.87 -14.55 9.42
N ARG A 54 0.73 -14.84 8.11
CA ARG A 54 -0.57 -14.93 7.45
C ARG A 54 -1.40 -16.11 7.97
N LEU A 55 -0.78 -17.26 8.19
CA LEU A 55 -1.44 -18.45 8.77
C LEU A 55 -1.86 -18.23 10.22
N LEU A 56 -1.03 -17.57 11.04
CA LEU A 56 -1.38 -17.20 12.41
C LEU A 56 -2.54 -16.20 12.45
N THR A 57 -2.55 -15.21 11.55
CA THR A 57 -3.63 -14.23 11.41
C THR A 57 -4.95 -14.91 11.00
N GLN A 58 -4.92 -15.81 10.02
CA GLN A 58 -6.08 -16.61 9.61
C GLN A 58 -6.61 -17.46 10.78
N LYS A 59 -5.72 -18.17 11.48
CA LYS A 59 -6.09 -19.02 12.63
C LYS A 59 -6.69 -18.22 13.79
N ALA A 60 -6.24 -16.99 14.01
CA ALA A 60 -6.84 -16.09 14.99
C ALA A 60 -8.27 -15.69 14.58
N ALA A 61 -8.48 -15.27 13.33
CA ALA A 61 -9.80 -14.91 12.80
C ALA A 61 -10.79 -16.09 12.81
N GLU A 62 -10.34 -17.31 12.48
CA GLU A 62 -11.14 -18.53 12.57
C GLU A 62 -11.55 -18.85 14.02
N ALA A 63 -10.63 -18.69 14.98
CA ALA A 63 -10.92 -18.89 16.40
C ALA A 63 -11.88 -17.83 16.96
N GLU A 64 -11.76 -16.57 16.54
CA GLU A 64 -12.71 -15.50 16.91
C GLU A 64 -14.11 -15.75 16.34
N ALA A 65 -14.20 -16.18 15.08
CA ALA A 65 -15.47 -16.54 14.44
C ALA A 65 -16.17 -17.72 15.15
N GLU A 66 -15.41 -18.75 15.55
CA GLU A 66 -15.94 -19.88 16.31
C GLU A 66 -16.39 -19.47 17.72
N VAL A 67 -15.65 -18.59 18.40
CA VAL A 67 -16.06 -18.01 19.70
C VAL A 67 -17.34 -17.17 19.55
N GLN A 68 -17.51 -16.42 18.47
CA GLN A 68 -18.76 -15.70 18.17
C GLN A 68 -19.92 -16.67 17.91
N ARG A 69 -19.68 -17.74 17.13
CA ARG A 69 -20.68 -18.80 16.86
C ARG A 69 -21.16 -19.46 18.15
N ILE A 70 -20.23 -19.84 19.04
CA ILE A 70 -20.53 -20.44 20.34
C ILE A 70 -21.35 -19.48 21.22
N LYS A 71 -20.96 -18.19 21.29
CA LYS A 71 -21.72 -17.17 22.03
C LYS A 71 -23.16 -17.03 21.52
N LEU A 72 -23.37 -16.96 20.21
CA LEU A 72 -24.70 -16.88 19.61
C LEU A 72 -25.55 -18.12 19.91
N THR A 73 -24.97 -19.33 19.87
CA THR A 73 -25.71 -20.53 20.28
C THR A 73 -26.06 -20.55 21.76
N ALA A 74 -25.15 -20.09 22.64
CA ALA A 74 -25.40 -20.02 24.08
C ALA A 74 -26.51 -19.03 24.44
N ILE A 75 -26.54 -17.85 23.80
CA ILE A 75 -27.61 -16.85 23.96
C ILE A 75 -28.96 -17.48 23.55
N LYS A 76 -29.04 -18.06 22.35
CA LYS A 76 -30.29 -18.66 21.84
C LYS A 76 -30.80 -19.81 22.72
N THR A 77 -29.92 -20.64 23.27
CA THR A 77 -30.30 -21.71 24.20
C THR A 77 -30.78 -21.17 25.55
N GLU A 78 -30.21 -20.08 26.06
CA GLU A 78 -30.68 -19.44 27.30
C GLU A 78 -32.02 -18.69 27.10
N GLU A 79 -32.22 -18.06 25.95
CA GLU A 79 -33.51 -17.47 25.55
C GLU A 79 -34.62 -18.55 25.47
N GLU A 80 -34.33 -19.69 24.84
CA GLU A 80 -35.23 -20.85 24.80
C GLU A 80 -35.49 -21.44 26.21
N ARG A 81 -34.47 -21.45 27.08
CA ARG A 81 -34.59 -21.91 28.48
C ARG A 81 -35.51 -20.98 29.28
N MET A 82 -35.31 -19.66 29.22
CA MET A 82 -36.14 -18.69 29.93
C MET A 82 -37.60 -18.69 29.44
N TYR A 83 -37.82 -18.83 28.13
CA TYR A 83 -39.18 -18.94 27.58
C TYR A 83 -39.93 -20.19 28.10
N MET A 84 -39.24 -21.33 28.20
CA MET A 84 -39.80 -22.55 28.76
C MET A 84 -40.00 -22.47 30.28
N GLU A 85 -39.12 -21.78 31.01
CA GLU A 85 -39.25 -21.50 32.44
C GLU A 85 -40.48 -20.63 32.74
N GLN A 86 -40.67 -19.53 31.99
CA GLN A 86 -41.85 -18.67 32.12
C GLN A 86 -43.14 -19.46 31.86
N ARG A 87 -43.19 -20.24 30.77
CA ARG A 87 -44.35 -21.07 30.43
C ARG A 87 -44.64 -22.16 31.47
N ALA A 88 -43.61 -22.70 32.12
CA ALA A 88 -43.77 -23.66 33.21
C ALA A 88 -44.37 -22.99 34.46
N HIS A 89 -43.93 -21.78 34.79
CA HIS A 89 -44.45 -21.01 35.91
C HIS A 89 -45.90 -20.54 35.70
N ASP A 90 -46.26 -20.08 34.49
CA ASP A 90 -47.65 -19.77 34.15
C ASP A 90 -48.58 -20.99 34.33
N ALA A 91 -48.09 -22.19 33.95
CA ALA A 91 -48.81 -23.44 34.14
C ALA A 91 -48.90 -23.87 35.62
N GLU A 92 -47.85 -23.61 36.41
CA GLU A 92 -47.82 -23.84 37.86
C GLU A 92 -48.87 -22.98 38.59
N ILE A 93 -48.96 -21.69 38.27
CA ILE A 93 -49.97 -20.77 38.82
C ILE A 93 -51.39 -21.28 38.55
N ILE A 94 -51.66 -21.70 37.30
CA ILE A 94 -52.97 -22.24 36.90
C ILE A 94 -53.26 -23.56 37.63
N ALA A 95 -52.27 -24.46 37.74
CA ALA A 95 -52.42 -25.73 38.46
C ALA A 95 -52.69 -25.53 39.96
N ALA A 96 -51.99 -24.58 40.60
CA ALA A 96 -52.21 -24.21 42.00
C ALA A 96 -53.61 -23.64 42.24
N ALA A 97 -54.10 -22.76 41.36
CA ALA A 97 -55.46 -22.22 41.45
C ALA A 97 -56.55 -23.31 41.30
N ILE A 98 -56.35 -24.26 40.38
CA ILE A 98 -57.24 -25.42 40.21
C ILE A 98 -57.21 -26.33 41.44
N LEU A 99 -56.05 -26.53 42.05
CA LEU A 99 -55.91 -27.32 43.27
C LEU A 99 -56.63 -26.65 44.45
N GLU A 100 -56.49 -25.34 44.63
CA GLU A 100 -57.14 -24.61 45.72
C GLU A 100 -58.69 -24.60 45.59
N ASP A 101 -59.21 -24.47 44.36
CA ASP A 101 -60.64 -24.61 44.05
C ASP A 101 -61.13 -26.06 44.28
N SER A 102 -60.35 -27.06 43.86
CA SER A 102 -60.64 -28.47 44.14
C SER A 102 -60.69 -28.77 45.64
N GLU A 103 -59.77 -28.22 46.43
CA GLU A 103 -59.82 -28.35 47.89
C GLU A 103 -61.01 -27.62 48.52
N LYS A 104 -61.36 -26.41 48.06
CA LYS A 104 -62.56 -25.69 48.53
C LYS A 104 -63.82 -26.53 48.30
N ARG A 105 -63.99 -27.05 47.08
CA ARG A 105 -65.12 -27.94 46.72
C ARG A 105 -65.10 -29.25 47.49
N ALA A 106 -63.93 -29.81 47.80
CA ALA A 106 -63.81 -31.01 48.62
C ALA A 106 -64.29 -30.75 50.06
N ARG A 107 -63.87 -29.63 50.67
CA ARG A 107 -64.32 -29.21 52.01
C ARG A 107 -65.82 -28.88 52.04
N GLU A 108 -66.35 -28.25 51.00
CA GLU A 108 -67.80 -28.02 50.83
C GLU A 108 -68.58 -29.32 50.67
N ALA A 109 -68.07 -30.29 49.88
CA ALA A 109 -68.70 -31.60 49.72
C ALA A 109 -68.65 -32.44 51.01
N GLU A 110 -67.61 -32.28 51.82
CA GLU A 110 -67.50 -32.88 53.15
C GLU A 110 -68.50 -32.25 54.13
N HIS A 111 -68.59 -30.91 54.18
CA HIS A 111 -69.61 -30.20 54.97
C HIS A 111 -71.03 -30.61 54.57
N LEU A 112 -71.35 -30.64 53.26
CA LEU A 112 -72.64 -31.09 52.75
C LEU A 112 -72.90 -32.58 53.06
N ARG A 113 -71.86 -33.42 53.18
CA ARG A 113 -71.98 -34.82 53.61
C ARG A 113 -72.28 -34.93 55.11
N GLU A 114 -71.65 -34.11 55.95
CA GLU A 114 -71.97 -34.02 57.38
C GLU A 114 -73.39 -33.48 57.59
N GLU A 115 -73.76 -32.41 56.90
CA GLU A 115 -75.12 -31.87 56.90
C GLU A 115 -76.13 -32.89 56.40
N LEU A 116 -75.85 -33.65 55.34
CA LEU A 116 -76.72 -34.72 54.85
C LEU A 116 -76.80 -35.89 55.85
N MET A 117 -75.74 -36.21 56.59
CA MET A 117 -75.79 -37.22 57.66
C MET A 117 -76.62 -36.74 58.84
N LYS A 118 -76.41 -35.49 59.28
CA LYS A 118 -77.19 -34.79 60.32
C LYS A 118 -78.66 -34.65 59.90
N ALA A 119 -78.92 -34.35 58.63
CA ALA A 119 -80.23 -34.25 58.00
C ALA A 119 -80.89 -35.62 57.84
N LYS A 120 -80.16 -36.71 57.62
CA LYS A 120 -80.72 -38.08 57.65
C LYS A 120 -81.01 -38.58 59.05
N LEU A 121 -80.21 -38.18 60.04
CA LEU A 121 -80.51 -38.44 61.45
C LEU A 121 -81.72 -37.62 61.91
N SER A 122 -81.80 -36.35 61.53
CA SER A 122 -82.96 -35.51 61.81
C SER A 122 -84.16 -35.87 60.94
N GLU A 123 -84.02 -36.38 59.72
CA GLU A 123 -85.09 -36.97 58.91
C GLU A 123 -85.59 -38.25 59.59
N LYS A 124 -84.71 -39.16 60.02
CA LYS A 124 -85.13 -40.37 60.75
C LYS A 124 -85.91 -40.01 62.02
N ALA A 125 -85.44 -39.04 62.79
CA ALA A 125 -86.13 -38.54 63.98
C ALA A 125 -87.43 -37.79 63.62
N ALA A 126 -87.40 -36.91 62.62
CA ALA A 126 -88.52 -36.10 62.17
C ALA A 126 -89.52 -36.87 61.31
N LYS A 127 -89.20 -38.08 60.84
CA LYS A 127 -90.09 -39.06 60.21
C LYS A 127 -90.82 -39.89 61.26
N GLY A 128 -90.19 -40.13 62.42
CA GLY A 128 -90.93 -40.41 63.65
C GLY A 128 -91.91 -39.28 63.97
N LYS A 129 -91.42 -38.03 64.03
CA LYS A 129 -92.28 -36.84 64.27
C LYS A 129 -93.16 -36.42 63.09
N LEU A 130 -93.08 -37.03 61.92
CA LEU A 130 -93.98 -36.80 60.76
C LEU A 130 -94.94 -37.98 60.60
N MET A 131 -94.68 -39.15 61.17
CA MET A 131 -95.79 -40.03 61.57
C MET A 131 -96.70 -39.32 62.59
N GLU A 132 -96.18 -38.40 63.42
CA GLU A 132 -97.02 -37.43 64.16
C GLU A 132 -97.55 -36.27 63.29
N LEU A 133 -96.69 -35.54 62.54
CA LEU A 133 -97.04 -34.27 61.87
C LEU A 133 -97.45 -34.32 60.39
N THR A 134 -97.50 -35.46 59.71
CA THR A 134 -98.07 -35.56 58.34
C THR A 134 -99.58 -35.27 58.29
N GLN A 135 -100.17 -34.93 59.44
CA GLN A 135 -101.40 -34.15 59.52
C GLN A 135 -101.32 -32.70 58.95
N LYS A 136 -100.13 -32.09 58.69
CA LYS A 136 -99.96 -30.61 58.58
C LYS A 136 -98.94 -30.04 57.53
N ILE A 137 -99.14 -30.33 56.24
CA ILE A 137 -99.19 -29.41 55.05
C ILE A 137 -98.11 -28.27 54.80
N THR A 138 -97.15 -28.53 53.88
CA THR A 138 -96.76 -27.89 52.56
C THR A 138 -96.47 -26.37 52.21
N HIS A 139 -95.52 -26.16 51.23
CA HIS A 139 -95.22 -25.02 50.26
C HIS A 139 -94.49 -23.69 50.74
N GLY A 140 -93.74 -22.85 49.96
CA GLY A 140 -93.08 -22.90 48.59
C GLY A 140 -92.57 -21.54 47.95
N THR A 141 -91.68 -21.55 46.92
CA THR A 141 -91.41 -20.59 45.75
C THR A 141 -90.46 -19.29 45.76
N PRO A 142 -89.94 -18.74 44.58
CA PRO A 142 -88.67 -17.90 44.41
C PRO A 142 -88.63 -16.67 43.36
N GLY A 143 -87.44 -16.11 42.95
CA GLY A 143 -87.10 -15.26 41.72
C GLY A 143 -86.08 -14.06 41.91
N ASP A 144 -85.50 -13.26 40.94
CA ASP A 144 -85.00 -13.34 39.50
C ASP A 144 -84.25 -12.02 38.97
N TYR A 145 -83.60 -11.97 37.76
CA TYR A 145 -83.14 -10.80 36.85
C TYR A 145 -81.82 -9.93 37.10
N THR A 146 -81.11 -9.16 36.20
CA THR A 146 -80.97 -8.90 34.69
C THR A 146 -79.57 -8.29 34.16
N SER A 147 -79.44 -7.19 33.35
CA SER A 147 -78.26 -6.73 32.47
C SER A 147 -78.23 -5.19 32.09
N ASN A 148 -77.47 -4.47 31.18
CA ASN A 148 -76.64 -4.70 29.92
C ASN A 148 -75.81 -3.44 29.33
N PHE A 149 -74.91 -3.61 28.30
CA PHE A 149 -74.46 -2.72 27.14
C PHE A 149 -73.20 -1.74 27.06
N THR A 150 -72.89 -1.13 25.85
CA THR A 150 -71.50 -0.82 25.26
C THR A 150 -71.23 0.37 24.24
N PHE A 151 -69.93 0.71 23.92
CA PHE A 151 -69.27 1.09 22.57
C PHE A 151 -68.71 2.56 22.18
N PRO A 152 -67.96 2.90 21.03
CA PRO A 152 -66.66 3.71 20.98
C PRO A 152 -66.31 4.75 19.78
N GLY A 153 -65.02 5.21 19.56
CA GLY A 153 -64.39 5.61 18.21
C GLY A 153 -63.07 6.53 18.01
N LEU A 154 -62.15 6.22 17.02
CA LEU A 154 -61.15 7.03 16.14
C LEU A 154 -59.80 7.72 16.68
N ALA A 155 -58.73 8.24 15.95
CA ALA A 155 -57.96 8.03 14.64
C ALA A 155 -56.67 8.98 14.36
N SER A 156 -55.84 8.80 13.26
CA SER A 156 -54.78 9.69 12.55
C SER A 156 -53.29 9.94 13.09
N ASP A 157 -52.16 10.44 12.44
CA ASP A 157 -51.66 10.87 11.05
C ASP A 157 -50.06 11.04 10.83
N MET A 158 -49.45 11.55 9.69
CA MET A 158 -47.95 11.57 9.31
C MET A 158 -47.31 12.71 8.35
N THR A 159 -45.94 12.91 8.19
CA THR A 159 -45.19 13.80 7.14
C THR A 159 -43.60 13.70 6.96
N SER A 160 -42.88 14.45 6.02
CA SER A 160 -41.44 14.23 5.47
C SER A 160 -40.55 15.45 4.91
N SER A 161 -39.18 15.38 4.64
CA SER A 161 -38.31 16.33 3.76
C SER A 161 -36.77 16.01 3.41
N LEU A 162 -35.94 16.93 2.77
CA LEU A 162 -34.70 16.78 1.84
C LEU A 162 -33.54 17.91 1.94
N GLN A 163 -32.32 18.10 1.26
CA GLN A 163 -31.25 17.40 0.41
C GLN A 163 -30.02 18.30 -0.20
N TYR A 164 -28.78 17.77 -0.53
CA TYR A 164 -27.65 18.17 -1.55
C TYR A 164 -26.32 19.06 -1.33
N VAL A 165 -25.32 19.05 -2.30
CA VAL A 165 -24.20 20.05 -2.75
C VAL A 165 -22.64 19.60 -2.86
N GLU A 166 -21.69 20.37 -3.50
CA GLU A 166 -20.42 19.98 -4.27
C GLU A 166 -19.15 20.98 -4.30
N ALA A 167 -17.91 20.54 -4.72
CA ALA A 167 -16.82 21.20 -5.59
C ALA A 167 -15.36 21.71 -5.14
N GLY A 168 -14.29 21.54 -5.98
CA GLY A 168 -13.09 22.47 -6.22
C GLY A 168 -11.56 22.09 -5.98
N GLY A 169 -10.56 22.52 -6.83
CA GLY A 169 -9.06 22.62 -6.52
C GLY A 169 -7.95 22.44 -7.64
N SER A 170 -6.71 23.04 -7.56
CA SER A 170 -5.55 22.93 -8.54
C SER A 170 -4.15 23.54 -8.10
N LEU A 171 -2.97 23.19 -8.73
CA LEU A 171 -1.75 24.04 -9.10
C LEU A 171 -0.33 23.37 -9.20
N PHE A 172 0.60 23.89 -10.08
CA PHE A 172 2.06 24.27 -9.90
C PHE A 172 3.04 24.21 -11.14
N ASP A 173 4.27 24.79 -11.00
CA ASP A 173 5.18 25.38 -12.05
C ASP A 173 6.70 25.41 -11.63
N GLY A 174 7.67 25.84 -12.49
CA GLY A 174 9.08 26.13 -12.10
C GLY A 174 10.15 26.49 -13.19
N GLU A 175 11.22 27.22 -12.82
CA GLU A 175 12.31 27.72 -13.72
C GLU A 175 13.62 28.12 -12.97
N LEU A 176 14.85 27.73 -13.42
CA LEU A 176 16.15 28.24 -12.87
C LEU A 176 17.46 27.85 -13.64
N PHE A 177 18.04 28.68 -14.54
CA PHE A 177 19.48 28.58 -14.96
C PHE A 177 20.01 29.89 -15.61
N SER A 178 21.17 30.43 -15.17
CA SER A 178 21.79 31.62 -15.80
C SER A 178 23.31 31.86 -15.58
N GLY A 179 23.96 31.25 -14.58
CA GLY A 179 25.23 31.77 -14.04
C GLY A 179 26.56 31.44 -14.74
N ASN A 180 26.59 30.71 -15.87
CA ASN A 180 27.81 29.99 -16.29
C ASN A 180 28.70 30.68 -17.34
N MET A 181 28.30 31.82 -17.93
CA MET A 181 28.89 32.30 -19.19
C MET A 181 30.22 33.08 -19.06
N ASP A 182 30.35 33.92 -18.03
CA ASP A 182 31.49 34.85 -17.91
C ASP A 182 32.80 34.13 -17.53
N GLN A 183 32.71 33.09 -16.70
CA GLN A 183 33.85 32.28 -16.27
C GLN A 183 34.57 31.62 -17.46
N LEU A 184 33.80 31.02 -18.37
CA LEU A 184 34.29 30.41 -19.61
C LEU A 184 35.04 31.41 -20.50
N SER A 185 34.54 32.65 -20.55
CA SER A 185 35.11 33.71 -21.39
C SER A 185 36.52 34.16 -20.94
N PHE A 186 36.80 34.12 -19.63
CA PHE A 186 38.13 34.43 -19.08
C PHE A 186 39.15 33.32 -19.36
N GLU A 187 38.73 32.06 -19.26
CA GLU A 187 39.60 30.88 -19.45
C GLU A 187 40.13 30.79 -20.89
N ILE A 188 39.26 31.05 -21.88
CA ILE A 188 39.60 31.07 -23.31
C ILE A 188 40.71 32.09 -23.64
N GLU A 189 40.61 33.32 -23.12
CA GLU A 189 41.61 34.37 -23.42
C GLU A 189 42.95 34.14 -22.69
N LYS A 190 42.95 33.41 -21.56
CA LYS A 190 44.18 32.93 -20.92
C LYS A 190 44.87 31.88 -21.80
N GLU A 191 44.15 30.83 -22.22
CA GLU A 191 44.70 29.76 -23.07
C GLU A 191 45.29 30.33 -24.37
N ARG A 192 44.53 31.23 -25.03
CA ARG A 192 44.95 31.94 -26.25
C ARG A 192 46.30 32.64 -26.10
N ARG A 193 46.55 33.30 -24.96
CA ARG A 193 47.82 34.00 -24.69
C ARG A 193 48.98 33.03 -24.51
N GLU A 194 48.76 31.92 -23.80
CA GLU A 194 49.77 30.87 -23.66
C GLU A 194 50.10 30.21 -25.00
N TYR A 195 49.08 29.92 -25.82
CA TYR A 195 49.24 29.38 -27.17
C TYR A 195 50.09 30.31 -28.05
N LEU A 196 49.78 31.61 -28.06
CA LEU A 196 50.55 32.61 -28.84
C LEU A 196 52.02 32.69 -28.38
N SER A 197 52.28 32.62 -27.07
CA SER A 197 53.65 32.61 -26.56
C SER A 197 54.41 31.34 -26.99
N LYS A 198 53.80 30.16 -26.84
CA LYS A 198 54.38 28.86 -27.25
C LYS A 198 54.64 28.83 -28.77
N SER A 199 53.68 29.31 -29.56
CA SER A 199 53.78 29.43 -31.02
C SER A 199 54.92 30.36 -31.45
N LYS A 200 55.10 31.50 -30.78
CA LYS A 200 56.20 32.43 -31.07
C LYS A 200 57.56 31.78 -30.76
N THR A 201 57.73 31.17 -29.60
CA THR A 201 58.99 30.50 -29.23
C THR A 201 59.35 29.40 -30.23
N LEU A 202 58.39 28.61 -30.70
CA LEU A 202 58.61 27.61 -31.75
C LEU A 202 58.98 28.26 -33.10
N GLN A 203 58.33 29.37 -33.47
CA GLN A 203 58.65 30.11 -34.70
C GLN A 203 60.07 30.68 -34.67
N ASP A 204 60.49 31.25 -33.54
CA ASP A 204 61.85 31.75 -33.33
C ASP A 204 62.86 30.58 -33.43
N GLN A 205 62.63 29.46 -32.74
CA GLN A 205 63.47 28.24 -32.83
C GLN A 205 63.59 27.68 -34.26
N LEU A 206 62.49 27.61 -35.00
CA LEU A 206 62.49 27.11 -36.39
C LEU A 206 63.24 28.06 -37.34
N LYS A 207 63.19 29.36 -37.09
CA LYS A 207 63.94 30.38 -37.84
C LYS A 207 65.44 30.29 -37.56
N ASP A 208 65.82 30.09 -36.31
CA ASP A 208 67.22 29.93 -35.91
C ASP A 208 67.79 28.64 -36.50
N LEU A 209 67.09 27.51 -36.38
CA LEU A 209 67.46 26.23 -37.00
C LEU A 209 67.56 26.34 -38.53
N ARG A 210 66.60 27.01 -39.20
CA ARG A 210 66.68 27.26 -40.65
C ARG A 210 67.95 28.04 -41.01
N SER A 211 68.33 29.02 -40.19
CA SER A 211 69.54 29.82 -40.42
C SER A 211 70.83 29.01 -40.19
N GLU A 212 70.82 28.08 -39.23
CA GLU A 212 71.93 27.16 -38.96
C GLU A 212 72.13 26.12 -40.08
N ILE A 213 71.05 25.56 -40.64
CA ILE A 213 71.16 24.54 -41.71
C ILE A 213 71.35 25.13 -43.11
N GLU A 214 70.97 26.39 -43.36
CA GLU A 214 71.08 27.02 -44.69
C GLU A 214 72.56 27.08 -45.16
N VAL A 215 73.53 27.25 -44.25
CA VAL A 215 74.97 27.24 -44.60
C VAL A 215 75.52 25.85 -44.94
N LEU A 216 74.73 24.79 -44.70
CA LEU A 216 75.03 23.38 -45.02
C LEU A 216 74.18 22.86 -46.19
N LYS A 217 73.35 23.72 -46.80
CA LYS A 217 72.40 23.39 -47.86
C LYS A 217 73.11 23.10 -49.17
N VAL A 218 72.80 21.96 -49.79
CA VAL A 218 73.29 21.57 -51.12
C VAL A 218 72.17 21.80 -52.12
N GLU A 219 72.21 22.92 -52.85
CA GLU A 219 71.11 23.35 -53.74
C GLU A 219 70.77 22.32 -54.82
N ASP A 220 71.77 21.60 -55.36
CA ASP A 220 71.59 20.51 -56.32
C ASP A 220 70.71 19.35 -55.80
N ARG A 221 70.51 19.25 -54.48
CA ARG A 221 69.66 18.25 -53.83
C ARG A 221 68.29 18.78 -53.39
N ALA A 222 68.01 20.07 -53.55
CA ALA A 222 66.73 20.67 -53.20
C ALA A 222 65.61 20.14 -54.11
N ASN A 223 64.65 19.43 -53.55
CA ASN A 223 63.58 18.77 -54.29
C ASN A 223 62.45 19.76 -54.64
N THR A 224 61.51 19.34 -55.50
CA THR A 224 60.42 20.21 -55.99
C THR A 224 59.50 20.71 -54.88
N LEU A 225 59.25 19.90 -53.84
CA LEU A 225 58.43 20.31 -52.69
C LEU A 225 59.16 21.33 -51.81
N ASP A 226 60.49 21.22 -51.66
CA ASP A 226 61.29 22.21 -50.93
C ASP A 226 61.16 23.60 -51.57
N ARG A 227 61.24 23.67 -52.90
CA ARG A 227 61.12 24.90 -53.69
C ARG A 227 59.72 25.50 -53.56
N LEU A 228 58.67 24.68 -53.75
CA LEU A 228 57.28 25.10 -53.56
C LEU A 228 56.98 25.52 -52.10
N HIS A 229 57.69 24.96 -51.12
CA HIS A 229 57.58 25.34 -49.71
C HIS A 229 58.25 26.69 -49.44
N ASP A 230 59.48 26.91 -49.92
CA ASP A 230 60.17 28.21 -49.85
C ASP A 230 59.36 29.31 -50.57
N GLU A 231 58.80 29.05 -51.76
CA GLU A 231 57.88 29.97 -52.46
C GLU A 231 56.61 30.28 -51.64
N SER A 232 56.10 29.32 -50.89
CA SER A 232 54.90 29.51 -50.05
C SER A 232 55.23 30.32 -48.79
N ILE A 233 56.39 30.08 -48.17
CA ILE A 233 56.91 30.90 -47.06
C ILE A 233 57.16 32.34 -47.53
N GLN A 234 57.77 32.55 -48.70
CA GLN A 234 58.00 33.88 -49.27
C GLN A 234 56.70 34.66 -49.52
N ARG A 235 55.61 33.98 -49.88
CA ARG A 235 54.26 34.57 -50.02
C ARG A 235 53.52 34.77 -48.69
N GLY A 236 54.13 34.39 -47.56
CA GLY A 236 53.50 34.41 -46.24
C GLY A 236 52.35 33.40 -46.09
N ASP A 237 52.32 32.35 -46.92
CA ASP A 237 51.22 31.39 -46.95
C ASP A 237 51.41 30.23 -45.97
N SER A 238 50.46 30.14 -45.05
CA SER A 238 50.27 29.02 -44.12
C SER A 238 49.13 28.12 -44.61
N LYS A 239 49.12 26.85 -44.17
CA LYS A 239 48.03 25.90 -44.43
C LYS A 239 46.63 26.51 -44.27
N TYR A 240 46.43 27.31 -43.22
CA TYR A 240 45.15 27.93 -42.90
C TYR A 240 44.85 29.20 -43.71
N SER A 241 45.86 30.03 -44.05
CA SER A 241 45.64 31.18 -44.94
C SER A 241 45.36 30.73 -46.37
N THR A 242 46.06 29.71 -46.86
CA THR A 242 45.80 29.09 -48.18
C THR A 242 44.41 28.45 -48.21
N LEU A 243 44.03 27.68 -47.19
CA LEU A 243 42.68 27.10 -47.08
C LEU A 243 41.60 28.19 -47.07
N ARG A 244 41.81 29.28 -46.33
CA ARG A 244 40.89 30.44 -46.30
C ARG A 244 40.80 31.15 -47.65
N LYS A 245 41.92 31.31 -48.37
CA LYS A 245 41.96 31.88 -49.73
C LYS A 245 41.12 31.04 -50.71
N VAL A 246 41.33 29.72 -50.77
CA VAL A 246 40.60 28.86 -51.73
C VAL A 246 39.13 28.65 -51.36
N THR A 247 38.77 28.74 -50.07
CA THR A 247 37.37 28.61 -49.61
C THR A 247 36.56 29.91 -49.65
N ALA A 248 37.19 31.08 -49.85
CA ALA A 248 36.51 32.37 -49.91
C ALA A 248 35.53 32.51 -51.09
N ASN A 249 35.82 31.86 -52.21
CA ASN A 249 34.95 31.85 -53.39
C ASN A 249 33.69 31.00 -53.16
N THR A 250 32.55 31.38 -53.76
CA THR A 250 31.30 30.62 -53.67
C THR A 250 31.46 29.21 -54.24
N ALA A 251 30.65 28.25 -53.77
CA ALA A 251 30.73 26.86 -54.25
C ALA A 251 30.60 26.76 -55.79
N LYS A 252 29.67 27.54 -56.39
CA LYS A 252 29.49 27.59 -57.85
C LYS A 252 30.74 28.12 -58.58
N ALA A 253 31.40 29.16 -58.05
CA ALA A 253 32.62 29.69 -58.63
C ALA A 253 33.81 28.72 -58.51
N ARG A 254 33.90 27.98 -57.40
CA ARG A 254 34.94 26.95 -57.21
C ARG A 254 34.75 25.74 -58.12
N VAL A 255 33.51 25.35 -58.41
CA VAL A 255 33.21 24.30 -59.40
C VAL A 255 33.56 24.80 -60.81
N ALA A 256 33.09 25.97 -61.23
CA ALA A 256 33.40 26.51 -62.56
C ALA A 256 34.92 26.61 -62.81
N PHE A 257 35.69 27.11 -61.85
CA PHE A 257 37.16 27.16 -61.92
C PHE A 257 37.82 25.77 -61.97
N PHE A 258 37.20 24.72 -61.41
CA PHE A 258 37.75 23.36 -61.48
C PHE A 258 37.50 22.68 -62.83
N GLU A 259 36.39 23.00 -63.51
CA GLU A 259 36.10 22.52 -64.88
C GLU A 259 36.92 23.26 -65.96
N GLU A 260 37.69 24.29 -65.58
CA GLU A 260 38.53 25.13 -66.45
C GLU A 260 40.06 24.87 -66.29
N LEU A 261 40.46 23.90 -65.45
CA LEU A 261 41.86 23.57 -65.11
C LEU A 261 42.45 22.38 -65.88
#